data_AF-A0A2A2N7Q4-F1
#
_entry.id   AF-A0A2A2N7Q4-F1
#
_cell.length_a   1.000
_cell.length_b   1.000
_cell.length_c   1.000
_cell.angle_alpha   90.00
_cell.angle_beta   90.00
_cell.angle_gamma   90.00
#
_symmetry.space_group_name_H-M   'P 1'
#
loop_
_entity.id
_entity.type
_entity.pdbx_description
1 polymer ?
#
loop_
_entity_poly.entity_id
_entity_poly.type
_entity_poly.pdbx_seq_one_letter_code
_entity_poly.pdbx_strand_id
1 'polypeptide(L)'
;MQDALINWYRQKHRAFVGENAPSNASQEQLMLLQAHILEPLSQLGELTITYDFTNHKLLRFLLRNSPGDMGPDIDQHASMELNSKGNRICKRDGAACDFYVQGYEQRMDEVAKYICANLEFDRLYFYGKDRPIHISVGPENTRYALIREKRSDGLRVNKKSAKGSATRTLFDNL
;
A
#
# COMPACT_ATOMS: atom_id res chain seq x y z
N MET A 1 -15.76 -4.49 0.62
CA MET A 1 -14.31 -4.26 0.60
C MET A 1 -13.89 -3.44 -0.62
N GLN A 2 -14.27 -3.85 -1.85
CA GLN A 2 -13.91 -3.12 -3.08
C GLN A 2 -14.28 -1.62 -3.09
N ASP A 3 -15.43 -1.24 -2.52
CA ASP A 3 -15.82 0.17 -2.38
C ASP A 3 -14.82 0.99 -1.55
N ALA A 4 -14.20 0.39 -0.52
CA ALA A 4 -13.21 1.08 0.30
C ALA A 4 -11.92 1.35 -0.47
N LEU A 5 -11.53 0.43 -1.38
CA LEU A 5 -10.30 0.53 -2.17
C LEU A 5 -10.33 1.72 -3.13
N ILE A 6 -11.50 2.04 -3.70
CA ILE A 6 -11.61 3.15 -4.66
C ILE A 6 -12.07 4.47 -4.01
N ASN A 7 -12.71 4.41 -2.83
CA ASN A 7 -13.30 5.59 -2.18
C ASN A 7 -12.57 6.10 -0.93
N TRP A 8 -11.39 5.55 -0.60
CA TRP A 8 -10.57 5.97 0.55
C TRP A 8 -10.39 7.50 0.64
N TYR A 9 -10.25 8.17 -0.52
CA TYR A 9 -10.00 9.61 -0.61
C TYR A 9 -11.19 10.45 -0.13
N ARG A 10 -12.43 9.93 -0.15
CA ARG A 10 -13.63 10.74 0.12
C ARG A 10 -13.65 11.33 1.52
N GLN A 11 -13.09 10.62 2.50
CA GLN A 11 -13.02 11.11 3.87
C GLN A 11 -11.88 12.13 4.07
N LYS A 12 -10.73 11.88 3.44
CA LYS A 12 -9.48 12.62 3.65
C LYS A 12 -9.28 13.81 2.72
N HIS A 13 -9.83 13.74 1.51
CA HIS A 13 -9.63 14.69 0.42
C HIS A 13 -10.97 15.16 -0.16
N ARG A 14 -11.85 15.66 0.71
CA ARG A 14 -13.21 16.14 0.37
C ARG A 14 -13.25 17.24 -0.70
N ALA A 15 -12.15 17.96 -0.89
CA ALA A 15 -12.03 19.01 -1.90
C ALA A 15 -11.77 18.47 -3.32
N PHE A 16 -11.49 17.17 -3.48
CA PHE A 16 -11.36 16.57 -4.81
C PHE A 16 -12.74 16.43 -5.45
N VAL A 17 -12.94 17.11 -6.57
CA VAL A 17 -14.15 17.03 -7.39
C VAL A 17 -13.85 16.15 -8.60
N GLY A 18 -14.15 14.85 -8.48
CA GLY A 18 -13.92 13.87 -9.51
C GLY A 18 -14.13 12.43 -9.01
N GLU A 19 -13.96 11.47 -9.92
CA GLU A 19 -14.06 10.05 -9.62
C GLU A 19 -12.69 9.37 -9.64
N ASN A 20 -12.55 8.35 -8.80
CA ASN A 20 -11.38 7.50 -8.70
C ASN A 20 -11.66 6.10 -9.26
N ALA A 21 -12.27 6.06 -10.45
CA ALA A 21 -12.60 4.81 -11.12
C ALA A 21 -11.34 4.16 -11.73
N PRO A 22 -11.14 2.84 -11.57
CA PRO A 22 -10.03 2.12 -12.18
C PRO A 22 -10.30 1.78 -13.65
N SER A 23 -9.23 1.66 -14.45
CA SER A 23 -9.29 0.94 -15.72
C SER A 23 -9.52 -0.57 -15.51
N ASN A 24 -9.93 -1.30 -16.56
CA ASN A 24 -10.12 -2.76 -16.49
C ASN A 24 -8.86 -3.49 -15.98
N ALA A 25 -7.69 -3.10 -16.49
CA ALA A 25 -6.42 -3.69 -16.04
C ALA A 25 -6.13 -3.39 -14.55
N SER A 26 -6.44 -2.18 -14.08
CA SER A 26 -6.31 -1.85 -12.65
C SER A 26 -7.32 -2.63 -11.81
N GLN A 27 -8.54 -2.83 -12.30
CA GLN A 27 -9.58 -3.60 -11.61
C GLN A 27 -9.16 -5.06 -11.41
N GLU A 28 -8.51 -5.68 -12.40
CA GLU A 28 -7.93 -7.03 -12.28
C GLU A 28 -6.89 -7.09 -11.16
N GLN A 29 -5.97 -6.12 -11.08
CA GLN A 29 -4.95 -6.10 -10.02
C GLN A 29 -5.55 -5.83 -8.64
N LEU A 30 -6.60 -5.02 -8.54
CA LEU A 30 -7.32 -4.81 -7.29
C LEU A 30 -8.05 -6.07 -6.81
N MET A 31 -8.59 -6.88 -7.73
CA MET A 31 -9.16 -8.18 -7.38
C MET A 31 -8.09 -9.15 -6.85
N LEU A 32 -6.89 -9.16 -7.46
CA LEU A 32 -5.76 -9.95 -6.96
C LEU A 32 -5.30 -9.49 -5.57
N LEU A 33 -5.21 -8.16 -5.36
CA LEU A 33 -4.88 -7.60 -4.05
C LEU A 33 -5.90 -8.03 -2.99
N GLN A 34 -7.19 -7.95 -3.33
CA GLN A 34 -8.25 -8.38 -2.43
C GLN A 34 -8.14 -9.88 -2.09
N ALA A 35 -8.06 -10.75 -3.09
CA ALA A 35 -8.08 -12.20 -2.91
C ALA A 35 -6.81 -12.74 -2.20
N HIS A 36 -5.64 -12.15 -2.48
CA HIS A 36 -4.37 -12.67 -1.98
C HIS A 36 -3.86 -11.99 -0.72
N ILE A 37 -4.33 -10.77 -0.41
CA ILE A 37 -3.88 -10.01 0.76
C ILE A 37 -5.05 -9.72 1.70
N LEU A 38 -6.07 -9.00 1.24
CA LEU A 38 -7.08 -8.45 2.14
C LEU A 38 -8.02 -9.51 2.72
N GLU A 39 -8.47 -10.45 1.91
CA GLU A 39 -9.31 -11.56 2.37
C GLU A 39 -8.57 -12.44 3.38
N PRO A 40 -7.33 -12.89 3.13
CA PRO A 40 -6.54 -13.57 4.16
C PRO A 40 -6.33 -12.72 5.42
N LEU A 41 -6.03 -11.43 5.31
CA LEU A 41 -5.81 -10.58 6.49
C LEU A 41 -7.07 -10.32 7.31
N SER A 42 -8.25 -10.39 6.70
CA SER A 42 -9.52 -10.20 7.41
C SER A 42 -9.75 -11.22 8.53
N GLN A 43 -9.03 -12.35 8.52
CA GLN A 43 -9.05 -13.34 9.60
C GLN A 43 -8.42 -12.82 10.90
N LEU A 44 -7.53 -11.81 10.84
CA LEU A 44 -6.90 -11.19 12.00
C LEU A 44 -7.79 -10.11 12.63
N GLY A 45 -8.66 -9.50 11.84
CA GLY A 45 -9.54 -8.40 12.25
C GLY A 45 -10.04 -7.59 11.06
N GLU A 46 -10.99 -6.68 11.33
CA GLU A 46 -11.50 -5.77 10.30
C GLU A 46 -10.39 -4.84 9.79
N LEU A 47 -10.35 -4.62 8.47
CA LEU A 47 -9.34 -3.79 7.83
C LEU A 47 -9.85 -2.36 7.64
N THR A 48 -9.09 -1.39 8.15
CA THR A 48 -9.32 0.03 7.85
C THR A 48 -8.34 0.49 6.77
N ILE A 49 -8.85 0.72 5.56
CA ILE A 49 -8.07 1.23 4.42
C ILE A 49 -7.86 2.74 4.57
N THR A 50 -6.61 3.18 4.50
CA THR A 50 -6.20 4.58 4.73
C THR A 50 -5.65 5.29 3.50
N TYR A 51 -5.13 4.51 2.55
CA TYR A 51 -4.67 4.94 1.23
C TYR A 51 -4.71 3.71 0.32
N ASP A 52 -5.16 3.87 -0.92
CA ASP A 52 -5.37 2.75 -1.85
C ASP A 52 -5.36 3.31 -3.28
N PHE A 53 -5.95 2.57 -4.23
CA PHE A 53 -6.06 2.89 -5.64
C PHE A 53 -6.19 4.39 -5.88
N THR A 54 -5.34 4.91 -6.77
CA THR A 54 -5.26 6.33 -7.05
C THR A 54 -5.03 6.52 -8.55
N ASN A 55 -6.09 6.87 -9.26
CA ASN A 55 -6.00 7.15 -10.69
C ASN A 55 -5.23 8.44 -10.99
N HIS A 56 -4.94 8.69 -12.26
CA HIS A 56 -4.16 9.86 -12.68
C HIS A 56 -4.74 11.21 -12.21
N LYS A 57 -6.07 11.34 -12.18
CA LYS A 57 -6.75 12.58 -11.78
C LYS A 57 -6.58 12.82 -10.29
N LEU A 58 -6.84 11.81 -9.46
CA LEU A 58 -6.67 11.88 -8.02
C LEU A 58 -5.19 12.08 -7.66
N LEU A 59 -4.27 11.36 -8.29
CA LEU A 59 -2.83 11.53 -8.10
C LEU A 59 -2.39 12.98 -8.35
N ARG A 60 -2.83 13.58 -9.46
CA ARG A 60 -2.52 14.99 -9.76
C ARG A 60 -3.08 15.95 -8.72
N PHE A 61 -4.26 15.67 -8.16
CA PHE A 61 -4.82 16.45 -7.08
C PHE A 61 -3.96 16.31 -5.81
N LEU A 62 -3.57 15.09 -5.43
CA LEU A 62 -2.75 14.83 -4.26
C LEU A 62 -1.38 15.50 -4.35
N LEU A 63 -0.69 15.38 -5.48
CA LEU A 63 0.60 16.03 -5.70
C LEU A 63 0.56 17.56 -5.57
N ARG A 64 -0.60 18.19 -5.78
CA ARG A 64 -0.78 19.64 -5.66
C ARG A 64 -1.17 20.08 -4.26
N ASN A 65 -2.02 19.31 -3.60
CA ASN A 65 -2.70 19.74 -2.37
C ASN A 65 -2.16 19.04 -1.10
N SER A 66 -1.50 17.88 -1.26
CA SER A 66 -0.99 17.06 -0.17
C SER A 66 0.13 16.12 -0.68
N PRO A 67 1.24 16.66 -1.21
CA PRO A 67 2.23 15.89 -1.96
C PRO A 67 2.92 14.77 -1.16
N GLY A 68 2.92 14.85 0.18
CA GLY A 68 3.49 13.82 1.05
C GLY A 68 4.92 13.38 0.66
N ASP A 69 5.27 12.15 1.00
CA ASP A 69 6.46 11.44 0.48
C ASP A 69 6.01 10.48 -0.63
N MET A 70 5.47 11.04 -1.72
CA MET A 70 4.97 10.27 -2.86
C MET A 70 6.06 10.10 -3.92
N GLY A 71 6.30 8.85 -4.34
CA GLY A 71 7.13 8.49 -5.49
C GLY A 71 6.28 7.84 -6.58
N PRO A 72 5.57 8.62 -7.43
CA PRO A 72 4.55 8.07 -8.33
C PRO A 72 5.03 6.99 -9.30
N ASP A 73 6.30 7.05 -9.69
CA ASP A 73 6.89 6.09 -10.64
C ASP A 73 7.12 4.69 -10.06
N ILE A 74 7.07 4.58 -8.73
CA ILE A 74 7.27 3.36 -7.97
C ILE A 74 6.11 3.05 -7.01
N ASP A 75 5.05 3.86 -7.05
CA ASP A 75 3.88 3.75 -6.18
C ASP A 75 2.79 2.89 -6.83
N GLN A 76 2.66 1.64 -6.37
CA GLN A 76 1.69 0.67 -6.87
C GLN A 76 0.23 1.01 -6.54
N HIS A 77 -0.04 2.08 -5.78
CA HIS A 77 -1.38 2.67 -5.65
C HIS A 77 -1.92 3.19 -6.99
N ALA A 78 -1.05 3.58 -7.92
CA ALA A 78 -1.45 3.94 -9.28
C ALA A 78 -1.82 2.71 -10.15
N SER A 79 -1.57 1.50 -9.67
CA SER A 79 -1.85 0.24 -10.35
C SER A 79 -1.45 0.23 -11.83
N MET A 80 -2.38 -0.08 -12.73
CA MET A 80 -2.18 -0.16 -14.17
C MET A 80 -2.43 1.15 -14.91
N GLU A 81 -2.59 2.27 -14.18
CA GLU A 81 -3.01 3.53 -14.75
C GLU A 81 -1.92 4.22 -15.60
N LEU A 82 -2.41 4.97 -16.59
CA LEU A 82 -1.61 5.75 -17.53
C LEU A 82 -1.66 7.23 -17.19
N ASN A 83 -0.56 7.93 -17.44
CA ASN A 83 -0.55 9.39 -17.42
C ASN A 83 -1.15 9.97 -18.72
N SER A 84 -1.22 11.30 -18.79
CA SER A 84 -1.76 12.00 -19.96
C SER A 84 -0.98 11.79 -21.27
N LYS A 85 0.22 11.19 -21.22
CA LYS A 85 1.03 10.81 -22.39
C LYS A 85 0.87 9.34 -22.77
N GLY A 86 -0.01 8.59 -22.10
CA GLY A 86 -0.20 7.16 -22.34
C GLY A 86 0.88 6.26 -21.72
N ASN A 87 1.78 6.81 -20.89
CA ASN A 87 2.82 6.01 -20.23
C ASN A 87 2.33 5.52 -18.87
N ARG A 88 2.79 4.34 -18.44
CA ARG A 88 2.57 3.83 -17.08
C ARG A 88 2.96 4.86 -16.03
N ILE A 89 2.06 5.10 -15.08
CA ILE A 89 2.35 5.96 -13.92
C ILE A 89 3.37 5.24 -13.04
N CYS A 90 3.01 4.05 -12.53
CA CYS A 90 3.91 3.19 -11.78
C CYS A 90 4.52 2.14 -12.71
N LYS A 91 5.84 1.98 -12.65
CA LYS A 91 6.59 1.03 -13.49
C LYS A 91 6.61 -0.40 -12.95
N ARG A 92 6.14 -0.61 -11.71
CA ARG A 92 6.17 -1.90 -11.01
C ARG A 92 4.93 -2.76 -11.25
N ASP A 93 3.89 -2.17 -11.83
CA ASP A 93 2.59 -2.81 -12.06
C ASP A 93 1.95 -3.35 -10.77
N GLY A 94 0.81 -4.01 -10.89
CA GLY A 94 0.10 -4.56 -9.74
C GLY A 94 -0.82 -3.57 -9.04
N ALA A 95 -1.04 -3.74 -7.74
CA ALA A 95 -1.88 -2.87 -6.92
C ALA A 95 -1.38 -2.85 -5.47
N ALA A 96 -1.66 -1.77 -4.75
CA ALA A 96 -1.29 -1.62 -3.36
C ALA A 96 -2.40 -0.99 -2.52
N CYS A 97 -2.31 -1.19 -1.21
CA CYS A 97 -3.12 -0.51 -0.21
C CYS A 97 -2.29 -0.23 1.05
N ASP A 98 -2.72 0.76 1.83
CA ASP A 98 -2.22 1.07 3.17
C ASP A 98 -3.36 0.87 4.18
N PHE A 99 -3.15 0.05 5.21
CA PHE A 99 -4.23 -0.34 6.11
C PHE A 99 -3.81 -0.50 7.57
N TYR A 100 -4.81 -0.45 8.46
CA TYR A 100 -4.75 -0.98 9.82
C TYR A 100 -5.58 -2.25 9.95
N VAL A 101 -5.25 -3.09 10.92
CA VAL A 101 -6.10 -4.19 11.38
C VAL A 101 -6.65 -3.83 12.75
N GLN A 102 -7.97 -3.92 12.91
CA GLN A 102 -8.62 -3.63 14.18
C GLN A 102 -8.07 -4.50 15.32
N GLY A 103 -7.70 -3.88 16.44
CA GLY A 103 -7.08 -4.55 17.59
C GLY A 103 -5.55 -4.67 17.52
N TYR A 104 -4.94 -4.25 16.41
CA TYR A 104 -3.49 -4.24 16.19
C TYR A 104 -2.93 -2.83 15.95
N GLU A 105 -3.71 -1.77 16.18
CA GLU A 105 -3.35 -0.39 15.84
C GLU A 105 -2.08 0.10 16.53
N GLN A 106 -1.64 -0.55 17.62
CA GLN A 106 -0.38 -0.26 18.34
C GLN A 106 0.67 -1.38 18.23
N ARG A 107 0.36 -2.42 17.45
CA ARG A 107 1.14 -3.67 17.31
C ARG A 107 1.16 -4.15 15.85
N MET A 108 1.21 -3.20 14.90
CA MET A 108 1.21 -3.53 13.46
C MET A 108 2.45 -4.31 13.03
N ASP A 109 3.51 -4.38 13.84
CA ASP A 109 4.65 -5.27 13.64
C ASP A 109 4.24 -6.76 13.71
N GLU A 110 3.27 -7.13 14.56
CA GLU A 110 2.73 -8.49 14.60
C GLU A 110 2.01 -8.83 13.28
N VAL A 111 1.26 -7.89 12.72
CA VAL A 111 0.59 -8.03 11.42
C VAL A 111 1.63 -8.14 10.29
N ALA A 112 2.65 -7.29 10.29
CA ALA A 112 3.73 -7.35 9.30
C ALA A 112 4.49 -8.69 9.34
N LYS A 113 4.78 -9.19 10.55
CA LYS A 113 5.38 -10.50 10.76
C LYS A 113 4.48 -11.62 10.24
N TYR A 114 3.18 -11.57 10.51
CA TYR A 114 2.22 -12.52 9.97
C TYR A 114 2.22 -12.54 8.43
N ILE A 115 2.20 -11.36 7.79
CA ILE A 115 2.25 -11.25 6.31
C ILE A 115 3.52 -11.91 5.76
N CYS A 116 4.68 -11.55 6.30
CA CYS A 116 5.96 -12.13 5.85
C CYS A 116 6.07 -13.65 6.05
N ALA A 117 5.35 -14.21 7.03
CA ALA A 117 5.35 -15.64 7.28
C ALA A 117 4.36 -16.41 6.41
N ASN A 118 3.22 -15.80 6.02
CA ASN A 118 2.06 -16.54 5.53
C ASN A 118 1.55 -16.13 4.14
N LEU A 119 1.80 -14.91 3.67
CA LEU A 119 1.18 -14.39 2.45
C LEU A 119 2.18 -14.14 1.34
N GLU A 120 1.75 -14.30 0.09
CA GLU A 120 2.43 -13.84 -1.13
C GLU A 120 2.16 -12.36 -1.38
N PHE A 121 3.21 -11.57 -1.57
CA PHE A 121 3.14 -10.13 -1.78
C PHE A 121 4.36 -9.66 -2.56
N ASP A 122 4.20 -8.57 -3.30
CA ASP A 122 5.33 -7.93 -3.97
C ASP A 122 6.15 -7.09 -2.99
N ARG A 123 5.54 -6.08 -2.34
CA ARG A 123 6.25 -5.17 -1.43
C ARG A 123 5.47 -4.88 -0.16
N LEU A 124 6.18 -4.86 0.97
CA LEU A 124 5.67 -4.45 2.28
C LEU A 124 6.52 -3.31 2.82
N TYR A 125 5.91 -2.15 3.10
CA TYR A 125 6.58 -1.06 3.81
C TYR A 125 5.96 -0.85 5.19
N PHE A 126 6.80 -0.96 6.21
CA PHE A 126 6.45 -0.82 7.61
C PHE A 126 6.99 0.50 8.15
N TYR A 127 6.12 1.31 8.76
CA TYR A 127 6.46 2.68 9.20
C TYR A 127 6.44 2.88 10.72
N GLY A 128 6.18 1.83 11.51
CA GLY A 128 6.01 1.89 12.95
C GLY A 128 4.83 1.03 13.42
N LYS A 129 4.83 0.65 14.70
CA LYS A 129 3.78 -0.21 15.29
C LYS A 129 2.41 0.49 15.35
N ASP A 130 2.43 1.82 15.35
CA ASP A 130 1.28 2.73 15.41
C ASP A 130 0.87 3.31 14.03
N ARG A 131 1.34 2.70 12.93
CA ARG A 131 1.19 3.22 11.56
C ARG A 131 0.61 2.17 10.63
N PRO A 132 -0.11 2.58 9.56
CA PRO A 132 -0.65 1.63 8.62
C PRO A 132 0.49 0.91 7.89
N ILE A 133 0.26 -0.34 7.50
CA ILE A 133 1.19 -1.09 6.66
C ILE A 133 0.84 -0.80 5.21
N HIS A 134 1.86 -0.48 4.40
CA HIS A 134 1.76 -0.53 2.95
C HIS A 134 2.03 -1.96 2.48
N ILE A 135 1.16 -2.49 1.62
CA ILE A 135 1.32 -3.81 1.01
C ILE A 135 0.90 -3.76 -0.45
N SER A 136 1.61 -4.51 -1.31
CA SER A 136 1.29 -4.61 -2.74
C SER A 136 1.33 -6.04 -3.25
N VAL A 137 0.62 -6.27 -4.35
CA VAL A 137 0.78 -7.40 -5.26
C VAL A 137 1.30 -6.87 -6.59
N GLY A 138 2.01 -7.69 -7.35
CA GLY A 138 2.56 -7.29 -8.64
C GLY A 138 3.30 -8.44 -9.32
N PRO A 139 3.61 -8.31 -10.61
CA PRO A 139 4.19 -9.38 -11.41
C PRO A 139 5.58 -9.81 -10.95
N GLU A 140 6.34 -8.92 -10.31
CA GLU A 140 7.66 -9.28 -9.77
C GLU A 140 7.56 -10.21 -8.54
N ASN A 141 6.45 -10.14 -7.78
CA ASN A 141 6.18 -10.87 -6.53
C ASN A 141 7.44 -11.01 -5.64
N THR A 142 8.16 -9.91 -5.44
CA THR A 142 9.54 -9.98 -4.89
C THR A 142 9.61 -10.39 -3.43
N ARG A 143 8.48 -10.39 -2.71
CA ARG A 143 8.42 -10.47 -1.24
C ARG A 143 9.43 -9.53 -0.61
N TYR A 144 9.49 -8.27 -1.06
CA TYR A 144 10.39 -7.27 -0.51
C TYR A 144 9.75 -6.59 0.69
N ALA A 145 10.34 -6.71 1.86
CA ALA A 145 9.89 -6.00 3.06
C ALA A 145 10.92 -4.96 3.50
N LEU A 146 10.47 -3.76 3.84
CA LEU A 146 11.30 -2.63 4.29
C LEU A 146 10.70 -1.99 5.55
N ILE A 147 11.51 -1.88 6.58
CA ILE A 147 11.23 -1.12 7.80
C ILE A 147 11.79 0.30 7.59
N ARG A 148 10.92 1.29 7.68
CA ARG A 148 11.27 2.72 7.71
C ARG A 148 11.05 3.27 9.12
N GLU A 149 11.93 4.16 9.53
CA GLU A 149 11.88 4.83 10.83
C GLU A 149 11.88 6.34 10.63
N LYS A 150 11.15 7.05 11.49
CA LYS A 150 11.14 8.51 11.51
C LYS A 150 12.27 8.98 12.42
N ARG A 151 13.19 9.77 11.87
CA ARG A 151 14.23 10.45 12.65
C ARG A 151 13.64 11.61 13.46
N SER A 152 14.44 12.15 14.39
CA SER A 152 14.07 13.30 15.21
C SER A 152 13.75 14.57 14.41
N ASP A 153 14.37 14.76 13.24
CA ASP A 153 14.10 15.84 12.30
C ASP A 153 12.80 15.64 11.48
N GLY A 154 12.14 14.50 11.68
CA GLY A 154 10.91 14.13 11.01
C GLY A 154 11.08 13.41 9.67
N LEU A 155 12.30 13.24 9.17
CA LEU A 155 12.59 12.53 7.94
C LEU A 155 12.44 11.01 8.12
N ARG A 156 11.81 10.35 7.15
CA ARG A 156 11.72 8.88 7.13
C ARG A 156 12.92 8.27 6.42
N VAL A 157 13.68 7.44 7.13
CA VAL A 157 14.85 6.74 6.60
C VAL A 157 14.62 5.23 6.56
N ASN A 158 15.36 4.54 5.69
CA ASN A 158 15.34 3.09 5.60
C ASN A 158 16.20 2.51 6.73
N LYS A 159 15.64 1.60 7.54
CA LYS A 159 16.34 0.96 8.67
C LYS A 159 16.86 -0.42 8.30
N LYS A 160 15.96 -1.32 7.88
CA LYS A 160 16.29 -2.71 7.52
C LYS A 160 15.35 -3.19 6.43
N SER A 161 15.84 -4.00 5.51
CA SER A 161 15.01 -4.65 4.50
C SER A 161 15.44 -6.09 4.25
N ALA A 162 14.53 -6.90 3.73
CA ALA A 162 14.78 -8.27 3.30
C ALA A 162 13.95 -8.60 2.06
N LYS A 163 14.30 -9.70 1.38
CA LYS A 163 13.57 -10.25 0.21
C LYS A 163 13.34 -11.74 0.37
N GLY A 164 12.30 -12.27 -0.27
CA GLY A 164 12.02 -13.70 -0.28
C GLY A 164 11.87 -14.28 1.13
N SER A 165 12.45 -15.46 1.36
CA SER A 165 12.37 -16.15 2.66
C SER A 165 13.00 -15.39 3.82
N ALA A 166 13.97 -14.49 3.55
CA ALA A 166 14.62 -13.69 4.58
C ALA A 166 13.69 -12.67 5.25
N THR A 167 12.52 -12.39 4.66
CA THR A 167 11.51 -11.52 5.29
C THR A 167 10.90 -12.12 6.55
N ARG A 168 10.88 -13.45 6.68
CA ARG A 168 10.25 -14.16 7.81
C ARG A 168 10.82 -13.79 9.17
N THR A 169 12.11 -13.42 9.22
CA THR A 169 12.81 -13.04 10.46
C THR A 169 13.09 -11.53 10.54
N LEU A 170 12.57 -10.74 9.59
CA LEU A 170 12.84 -9.30 9.52
C LEU A 170 12.36 -8.56 10.77
N PHE A 171 11.22 -9.02 11.32
CA PHE A 171 10.47 -8.39 12.42
C PHE A 171 10.71 -9.03 13.80
N ASP A 172 11.59 -10.03 13.95
CA ASP A 172 11.73 -10.77 15.21
C ASP A 172 12.27 -9.96 16.41
N ASN A 173 12.90 -8.82 16.15
CA ASN A 173 13.59 -8.00 17.16
C ASN A 173 13.11 -6.54 17.15
N LEU A 174 11.82 -6.32 16.88
CA LEU A 174 11.24 -4.99 16.65
C LEU A 174 10.31 -4.56 17.79
#